data_AF-A0A662MFS8-F1
#
_entry.id   AF-A0A662MFS8-F1
#
_cell.length_a   1.000
_cell.length_b   1.000
_cell.length_c   1.000
_cell.angle_alpha   90.00
_cell.angle_beta   90.00
_cell.angle_gamma   90.00
#
_symmetry.space_group_name_H-M   'P 1'
#
loop_
_entity.id
_entity.type
_entity.pdbx_description
1 polymer ?
#
loop_
_entity_poly.entity_id
_entity_poly.type
_entity_poly.pdbx_seq_one_letter_code
_entity_poly.pdbx_strand_id
1 'polypeptide(L)'
;MNILFLHHSTGQNIWNGGVPEWFDDHNAENGTNYTITEQNFPKSSPYGWNNYPYDYWNIWVNHAGDRPYKDEPTLEMITKEYDVVVWKHCFPVSRVLPDTGDPDISSDEKRQENYRLQYEALKEKMHEFPDTKFIVWTGAALVEGATDPESARRARDFFEWVKNEWDEKGDNVFIFDFRELETGGGLYMLDENARSSTDSHPNERFSRTAAPLLCSRVVDVVEGRGDEGSIDGS
;
A
#
# COMPACT_ATOMS: atom_id res chain seq x y z
N MET A 1 8.16 -13.18 -14.03
CA MET A 1 7.97 -12.02 -13.15
C MET A 1 6.92 -12.42 -12.13
N ASN A 2 7.35 -12.66 -10.90
CA ASN A 2 6.49 -13.06 -9.79
C ASN A 2 6.16 -11.83 -8.97
N ILE A 3 4.87 -11.52 -8.89
CA ILE A 3 4.35 -10.33 -8.20
C ILE A 3 3.54 -10.81 -6.99
N LEU A 4 3.86 -10.26 -5.83
CA LEU A 4 3.09 -10.46 -4.61
C LEU A 4 2.28 -9.21 -4.30
N PHE A 5 0.97 -9.36 -4.11
CA PHE A 5 0.13 -8.29 -3.59
C PHE A 5 -0.30 -8.60 -2.15
N LEU A 6 0.31 -7.90 -1.21
CA LEU A 6 0.06 -8.00 0.22
C LEU A 6 -1.11 -7.09 0.61
N HIS A 7 -2.25 -7.69 0.97
CA HIS A 7 -3.41 -6.90 1.32
C HIS A 7 -4.41 -7.63 2.21
N HIS A 8 -5.53 -6.95 2.47
CA HIS A 8 -6.83 -7.48 2.87
C HIS A 8 -7.82 -6.30 2.81
N SER A 9 -9.10 -6.53 3.11
CA SER A 9 -10.12 -5.46 3.21
C SER A 9 -10.15 -4.59 1.94
N THR A 10 -9.70 -3.33 1.96
CA THR A 10 -9.63 -2.43 0.80
C THR A 10 -9.00 -3.12 -0.42
N GLY A 11 -7.84 -3.75 -0.25
CA GLY A 11 -7.14 -4.41 -1.36
C GLY A 11 -7.87 -5.63 -1.91
N GLN A 12 -8.66 -6.33 -1.09
CA GLN A 12 -9.49 -7.45 -1.57
C GLN A 12 -10.55 -6.97 -2.55
N ASN A 13 -11.16 -5.80 -2.29
CA ASN A 13 -12.16 -5.26 -3.20
C ASN A 13 -11.51 -4.91 -4.55
N ILE A 14 -10.30 -4.32 -4.54
CA ILE A 14 -9.56 -4.01 -5.76
C ILE A 14 -9.13 -5.27 -6.51
N TRP A 15 -8.60 -6.28 -5.81
CA TRP A 15 -8.29 -7.59 -6.40
C TRP A 15 -9.51 -8.18 -7.12
N ASN A 16 -10.65 -8.23 -6.43
CA ASN A 16 -11.93 -8.69 -6.98
C ASN A 16 -12.52 -7.74 -8.05
N GLY A 17 -11.93 -6.57 -8.25
CA GLY A 17 -12.27 -5.62 -9.30
C GLY A 17 -11.81 -6.05 -10.69
N GLY A 18 -10.99 -7.12 -10.80
CA GLY A 18 -10.55 -7.72 -12.06
C GLY A 18 -9.04 -7.80 -12.22
N VAL A 19 -8.26 -7.81 -11.13
CA VAL A 19 -6.79 -7.87 -11.20
C VAL A 19 -6.31 -9.16 -11.88
N PRO A 20 -6.79 -10.37 -11.52
CA PRO A 20 -6.38 -11.59 -12.20
C PRO A 20 -6.69 -11.58 -13.69
N GLU A 21 -7.93 -11.24 -14.04
CA GLU A 21 -8.39 -11.21 -15.44
C GLU A 21 -7.60 -10.21 -16.28
N TRP A 22 -7.28 -9.04 -15.71
CA TRP A 22 -6.47 -8.04 -16.41
C TRP A 22 -5.08 -8.57 -16.74
N PHE A 23 -4.42 -9.27 -15.81
CA PHE A 23 -3.10 -9.85 -16.05
C PHE A 23 -3.14 -10.99 -17.07
N ASP A 24 -4.20 -11.82 -17.05
CA ASP A 24 -4.41 -12.86 -18.06
C ASP A 24 -4.54 -12.25 -19.47
N ASP A 25 -5.36 -11.20 -19.61
CA ASP A 25 -5.55 -10.48 -20.88
C ASP A 25 -4.24 -9.80 -21.33
N HIS A 26 -3.56 -9.09 -20.43
CA HIS A 26 -2.29 -8.43 -20.73
C HIS A 26 -1.23 -9.43 -21.20
N ASN A 27 -1.11 -10.57 -20.52
CA ASN A 27 -0.17 -11.64 -20.90
C ASN A 27 -0.50 -12.21 -22.28
N ALA A 28 -1.79 -12.46 -22.57
CA ALA A 28 -2.24 -12.97 -23.86
C ALA A 28 -1.98 -11.97 -25.00
N GLU A 29 -2.21 -10.68 -24.76
CA GLU A 29 -2.04 -9.62 -25.75
C GLU A 29 -0.56 -9.30 -26.04
N ASN A 30 0.29 -9.33 -25.01
CA ASN A 30 1.68 -8.87 -25.11
C ASN A 30 2.71 -10.01 -25.19
N GLY A 31 2.26 -11.27 -25.10
CA GLY A 31 3.15 -12.43 -25.08
C GLY A 31 4.05 -12.47 -23.83
N THR A 32 3.59 -11.88 -22.73
CA THR A 32 4.25 -11.89 -21.43
C THR A 32 3.73 -13.04 -20.57
N ASN A 33 4.34 -13.25 -19.41
CA ASN A 33 3.95 -14.30 -18.47
C ASN A 33 4.15 -13.80 -17.03
N TYR A 34 3.57 -12.65 -16.73
CA TYR A 34 3.57 -12.05 -15.41
C TYR A 34 2.57 -12.80 -14.52
N THR A 35 3.01 -13.22 -13.34
CA THR A 35 2.16 -13.94 -12.39
C THR A 35 1.99 -13.10 -11.14
N ILE A 36 0.75 -12.67 -10.88
CA ILE A 36 0.39 -11.96 -9.64
C ILE A 36 -0.34 -12.90 -8.68
N THR A 37 0.03 -12.83 -7.40
CA THR A 37 -0.60 -13.61 -6.33
C THR A 37 -0.99 -12.69 -5.19
N GLU A 38 -2.19 -12.86 -4.64
CA GLU A 38 -2.61 -12.17 -3.42
C GLU A 38 -2.19 -12.93 -2.16
N GLN A 39 -1.88 -12.20 -1.09
CA GLN A 39 -1.72 -12.77 0.24
C GLN A 39 -2.34 -11.85 1.29
N ASN A 40 -3.14 -12.44 2.18
CA ASN A 40 -3.59 -11.75 3.39
C ASN A 40 -2.40 -11.35 4.26
N PHE A 41 -2.18 -10.06 4.46
CA PHE A 41 -1.03 -9.57 5.23
C PHE A 41 -1.28 -8.23 5.94
N PRO A 42 -0.96 -8.13 7.24
CA PRO A 42 -0.76 -9.25 8.16
C PRO A 42 -2.04 -10.08 8.34
N LYS A 43 -1.90 -11.35 8.70
CA LYS A 43 -3.01 -12.29 8.88
C LYS A 43 -3.83 -11.97 10.13
N SER A 44 -5.03 -12.50 10.17
CA SER A 44 -5.92 -12.43 11.33
C SER A 44 -5.34 -13.05 12.59
N SER A 45 -4.62 -14.16 12.43
CA SER A 45 -4.03 -14.95 13.50
C SER A 45 -2.73 -15.56 12.97
N PRO A 46 -1.67 -15.60 13.78
CA PRO A 46 -1.59 -15.10 15.15
C PRO A 46 -1.31 -13.58 15.26
N TYR A 47 -1.27 -12.84 14.15
CA TYR A 47 -0.87 -11.42 14.16
C TYR A 47 -1.97 -10.47 14.68
N GLY A 48 -3.17 -10.50 14.08
CA GLY A 48 -4.33 -9.74 14.57
C GLY A 48 -4.98 -8.77 13.58
N TRP A 49 -4.76 -8.91 12.27
CA TRP A 49 -5.28 -8.01 11.22
C TRP A 49 -4.82 -6.54 11.27
N ASN A 50 -3.93 -6.16 12.19
CA ASN A 50 -3.35 -4.82 12.20
C ASN A 50 -2.48 -4.64 10.93
N ASN A 51 -2.70 -3.53 10.22
CA ASN A 51 -2.19 -3.31 8.88
C ASN A 51 -1.80 -1.83 8.70
N TYR A 52 -0.93 -1.36 9.60
CA TYR A 52 -0.48 0.03 9.70
C TYR A 52 1.04 0.11 9.54
N PRO A 53 1.62 1.32 9.40
CA PRO A 53 3.06 1.50 9.22
C PRO A 53 3.89 0.77 10.29
N TYR A 54 3.46 0.86 11.56
CA TYR A 54 4.04 0.11 12.67
C TYR A 54 4.10 -1.41 12.42
N ASP A 55 3.04 -2.01 11.87
CA ASP A 55 2.97 -3.46 11.71
C ASP A 55 3.99 -3.97 10.69
N TYR A 56 4.09 -3.27 9.56
CA TYR A 56 5.07 -3.56 8.54
C TYR A 56 6.49 -3.34 9.07
N TRP A 57 6.75 -2.22 9.75
CA TRP A 57 8.02 -1.98 10.42
C TRP A 57 8.35 -3.08 11.44
N ASN A 58 7.38 -3.50 12.23
CA ASN A 58 7.59 -4.49 13.28
C ASN A 58 7.93 -5.87 12.71
N ILE A 59 7.31 -6.27 11.59
CA ILE A 59 7.59 -7.55 10.93
C ILE A 59 8.92 -7.46 10.16
N TRP A 60 9.12 -6.42 9.36
CA TRP A 60 10.20 -6.35 8.36
C TRP A 60 11.50 -5.73 8.86
N VAL A 61 11.44 -4.89 9.89
CA VAL A 61 12.61 -4.20 10.45
C VAL A 61 12.92 -4.74 11.84
N ASN A 62 11.98 -4.63 12.78
CA ASN A 62 12.22 -5.04 14.17
C ASN A 62 12.43 -6.55 14.33
N HIS A 63 11.73 -7.35 13.53
CA HIS A 63 11.86 -8.82 13.50
C HIS A 63 12.42 -9.34 12.16
N ALA A 64 13.26 -8.56 11.50
CA ALA A 64 13.95 -8.95 10.27
C ALA A 64 14.73 -10.27 10.40
N GLY A 65 14.98 -10.92 9.27
CA GLY A 65 15.80 -12.12 9.16
C GLY A 65 15.06 -13.33 8.57
N ASP A 66 15.71 -14.50 8.55
CA ASP A 66 15.21 -15.69 7.84
C ASP A 66 14.15 -16.51 8.59
N ARG A 67 13.41 -15.90 9.53
CA ARG A 67 12.37 -16.57 10.30
C ARG A 67 11.08 -15.74 10.30
N PRO A 68 9.91 -16.37 10.18
CA PRO A 68 8.65 -15.65 10.24
C PRO A 68 8.44 -15.07 11.64
N TYR A 69 7.84 -13.88 11.69
CA TYR A 69 7.36 -13.29 12.94
C TYR A 69 5.85 -13.48 13.02
N LYS A 70 5.37 -14.25 14.01
CA LYS A 70 3.94 -14.58 14.15
C LYS A 70 3.32 -15.10 12.84
N ASP A 71 4.01 -16.04 12.19
CA ASP A 71 3.65 -16.63 10.89
C ASP A 71 3.59 -15.65 9.70
N GLU A 72 4.02 -14.40 9.89
CA GLU A 72 4.20 -13.43 8.81
C GLU A 72 5.61 -13.55 8.22
N PRO A 73 5.75 -13.59 6.89
CA PRO A 73 7.06 -13.61 6.25
C PRO A 73 7.75 -12.24 6.37
N THR A 74 9.07 -12.29 6.58
CA THR A 74 9.96 -11.13 6.51
C THR A 74 10.32 -10.79 5.07
N LEU A 75 10.93 -9.63 4.83
CA LEU A 75 11.41 -9.29 3.48
C LEU A 75 12.47 -10.27 2.98
N GLU A 76 13.35 -10.81 3.84
CA GLU A 76 14.35 -11.82 3.46
C GLU A 76 13.73 -13.12 2.93
N MET A 77 12.49 -13.42 3.34
CA MET A 77 11.74 -14.57 2.83
C MET A 77 11.04 -14.21 1.53
N ILE A 78 10.33 -13.07 1.50
CA ILE A 78 9.53 -12.64 0.35
C ILE A 78 10.41 -12.40 -0.88
N THR A 79 11.55 -11.71 -0.73
CA THR A 79 12.40 -11.27 -1.85
C THR A 79 13.15 -12.42 -2.53
N LYS A 80 13.15 -13.63 -1.94
CA LYS A 80 13.66 -14.85 -2.57
C LYS A 80 12.69 -15.47 -3.58
N GLU A 81 11.40 -15.14 -3.48
CA GLU A 81 10.33 -15.76 -4.26
C GLU A 81 9.70 -14.78 -5.27
N TYR A 82 9.73 -13.49 -4.94
CA TYR A 82 9.02 -12.44 -5.67
C TYR A 82 9.96 -11.36 -6.17
N ASP A 83 9.75 -10.99 -7.44
CA ASP A 83 10.46 -9.91 -8.12
C ASP A 83 9.84 -8.54 -7.81
N VAL A 84 8.52 -8.52 -7.54
CA VAL A 84 7.77 -7.31 -7.18
C VAL A 84 6.88 -7.56 -5.97
N VAL A 85 6.89 -6.65 -5.01
CA VAL A 85 6.03 -6.69 -3.82
C VAL A 85 5.19 -5.41 -3.75
N VAL A 86 3.88 -5.56 -3.92
CA VAL A 86 2.90 -4.51 -3.72
C VAL A 86 2.38 -4.59 -2.29
N TRP A 87 2.41 -3.49 -1.54
CA TRP A 87 1.87 -3.44 -0.18
C TRP A 87 1.12 -2.15 0.12
N LYS A 88 0.20 -2.22 1.09
CA LYS A 88 -0.76 -1.17 1.39
C LYS A 88 -1.23 -1.22 2.84
N HIS A 89 -1.89 -0.14 3.28
CA HIS A 89 -2.62 -0.11 4.56
C HIS A 89 -4.15 -0.09 4.38
N CYS A 90 -4.88 -0.59 5.39
CA CYS A 90 -6.34 -0.44 5.47
C CYS A 90 -6.73 0.99 5.88
N PHE A 91 -7.96 1.40 5.55
CA PHE A 91 -8.47 2.74 5.85
C PHE A 91 -8.32 3.24 7.30
N PRO A 92 -8.26 2.40 8.37
CA PRO A 92 -8.02 2.93 9.71
C PRO A 92 -6.62 3.55 9.89
N VAL A 93 -5.69 3.37 8.94
CA VAL A 93 -4.41 4.09 8.89
C VAL A 93 -4.61 5.60 8.92
N SER A 94 -5.73 6.07 8.38
CA SER A 94 -6.12 7.49 8.29
C SER A 94 -6.73 8.05 9.58
N ARG A 95 -6.80 7.27 10.66
CA ARG A 95 -7.16 7.76 12.01
C ARG A 95 -5.94 8.35 12.71
N VAL A 96 -5.38 9.40 12.14
CA VAL A 96 -4.14 10.02 12.58
C VAL A 96 -4.40 11.01 13.72
N LEU A 97 -3.76 10.76 14.86
CA LEU A 97 -3.77 11.59 16.06
C LEU A 97 -2.83 12.79 15.90
N PRO A 98 -3.00 13.87 16.69
CA PRO A 98 -2.03 14.97 16.75
C PRO A 98 -0.65 14.48 17.18
N ASP A 99 0.45 15.06 16.72
CA ASP A 99 1.78 14.70 17.22
C ASP A 99 1.94 15.18 18.68
N THR A 100 2.73 14.44 19.47
CA THR A 100 3.07 14.80 20.86
C THR A 100 4.34 15.63 20.94
N GLY A 101 5.21 15.55 19.92
CA GLY A 101 6.55 16.11 19.92
C GLY A 101 7.63 15.15 20.43
N ASP A 102 7.24 13.93 20.79
CA ASP A 102 8.10 12.86 21.28
C ASP A 102 7.90 11.60 20.42
N PRO A 103 8.42 11.57 19.17
CA PRO A 103 8.20 10.47 18.25
C PRO A 103 8.85 9.17 18.74
N ASP A 104 8.14 8.05 18.52
CA ASP A 104 8.58 6.71 18.87
C ASP A 104 8.29 5.73 17.74
N ILE A 105 9.35 5.26 17.08
CA ILE A 105 9.26 4.28 15.98
C ILE A 105 8.59 2.97 16.42
N SER A 106 8.70 2.61 17.70
CA SER A 106 8.14 1.39 18.28
C SER A 106 6.71 1.54 18.80
N SER A 107 6.10 2.71 18.62
CA SER A 107 4.72 2.97 18.99
C SER A 107 3.74 2.61 17.86
N ASP A 108 2.67 1.90 18.22
CA ASP A 108 1.54 1.60 17.33
C ASP A 108 0.50 2.75 17.27
N GLU A 109 0.75 3.83 18.02
CA GLU A 109 -0.06 5.05 17.95
C GLU A 109 0.09 5.71 16.58
N LYS A 110 -1.06 5.97 15.96
CA LYS A 110 -1.17 6.52 14.60
C LYS A 110 -0.91 8.02 14.61
N ARG A 111 0.35 8.41 14.58
CA ARG A 111 0.80 9.81 14.54
C ARG A 111 1.71 10.00 13.34
N GLN A 112 1.77 11.20 12.78
CA GLN A 112 2.60 11.45 11.61
C GLN A 112 4.07 11.28 11.96
N GLU A 113 4.47 11.74 13.15
CA GLU A 113 5.84 11.65 13.63
C GLU A 113 6.32 10.18 13.78
N ASN A 114 5.45 9.27 14.24
CA ASN A 114 5.76 7.84 14.34
C ASN A 114 5.78 7.18 12.95
N TYR A 115 4.78 7.48 12.13
CA TYR A 115 4.68 6.92 10.79
C TYR A 115 5.88 7.29 9.92
N ARG A 116 6.40 8.51 10.03
CA ARG A 116 7.61 8.93 9.30
C ARG A 116 8.81 8.09 9.71
N LEU A 117 9.07 7.91 11.01
CA LEU A 117 10.17 7.05 11.47
C LEU A 117 10.03 5.61 10.95
N GLN A 118 8.81 5.08 10.93
CA GLN A 118 8.52 3.73 10.45
C GLN A 118 8.72 3.62 8.93
N TYR A 119 8.25 4.59 8.15
CA TYR A 119 8.42 4.64 6.69
C TYR A 119 9.88 4.80 6.28
N GLU A 120 10.65 5.63 6.98
CA GLU A 120 12.09 5.77 6.71
C GLU A 120 12.83 4.45 6.94
N ALA A 121 12.61 3.80 8.08
CA ALA A 121 13.24 2.51 8.37
C ALA A 121 12.78 1.40 7.40
N LEU A 122 11.51 1.44 6.95
CA LEU A 122 11.01 0.54 5.92
C LEU A 122 11.71 0.78 4.56
N LYS A 123 11.91 2.04 4.17
CA LYS A 123 12.64 2.40 2.94
C LYS A 123 14.07 1.89 2.98
N GLU A 124 14.79 2.18 4.05
CA GLU A 124 16.15 1.67 4.28
C GLU A 124 16.19 0.14 4.17
N LYS A 125 15.21 -0.55 4.76
CA LYS A 125 15.13 -2.01 4.69
C LYS A 125 14.84 -2.54 3.29
N MET A 126 13.95 -1.89 2.53
CA MET A 126 13.64 -2.26 1.15
C MET A 126 14.85 -2.07 0.22
N HIS A 127 15.69 -1.05 0.47
CA HIS A 127 16.94 -0.82 -0.27
C HIS A 127 17.99 -1.91 -0.07
N GLU A 128 17.90 -2.74 0.98
CA GLU A 128 18.76 -3.92 1.13
C GLU A 128 18.48 -5.01 0.08
N PHE A 129 17.36 -4.92 -0.65
CA PHE A 129 16.93 -5.90 -1.66
C PHE A 129 16.80 -5.26 -3.05
N PRO A 130 17.91 -4.79 -3.65
CA PRO A 130 17.88 -3.97 -4.88
C PRO A 130 17.33 -4.72 -6.11
N ASP A 131 17.34 -6.06 -6.10
CA ASP A 131 16.79 -6.88 -7.18
C ASP A 131 15.26 -7.03 -7.10
N THR A 132 14.64 -6.67 -5.97
CA THR A 132 13.18 -6.68 -5.77
C THR A 132 12.64 -5.26 -5.85
N LYS A 133 11.56 -5.08 -6.61
CA LYS A 133 10.83 -3.80 -6.69
C LYS A 133 9.69 -3.77 -5.68
N PHE A 134 9.48 -2.64 -5.02
CA PHE A 134 8.41 -2.45 -4.06
C PHE A 134 7.43 -1.40 -4.58
N ILE A 135 6.13 -1.68 -4.52
CA ILE A 135 5.08 -0.73 -4.87
C ILE A 135 4.24 -0.45 -3.64
N VAL A 136 4.27 0.79 -3.16
CA VAL A 136 3.61 1.23 -1.93
C VAL A 136 2.36 2.01 -2.27
N TRP A 137 1.22 1.59 -1.72
CA TRP A 137 0.00 2.38 -1.84
C TRP A 137 0.02 3.56 -0.87
N THR A 138 -0.40 4.73 -1.34
CA THR A 138 -0.90 5.74 -0.41
C THR A 138 -2.10 5.17 0.34
N GLY A 139 -2.16 5.45 1.65
CA GLY A 139 -3.11 4.78 2.53
C GLY A 139 -4.53 5.25 2.30
N ALA A 140 -5.46 4.29 2.37
CA ALA A 140 -6.86 4.53 2.08
C ALA A 140 -7.48 5.58 3.02
N ALA A 141 -8.25 6.49 2.44
CA ALA A 141 -8.98 7.54 3.10
C ALA A 141 -10.20 6.99 3.86
N LEU A 142 -10.65 7.75 4.85
CA LEU A 142 -11.95 7.53 5.47
C LEU A 142 -13.00 8.36 4.75
N VAL A 143 -14.23 7.85 4.69
CA VAL A 143 -15.42 8.65 4.34
C VAL A 143 -15.68 9.70 5.42
N GLU A 144 -16.30 10.81 5.06
CA GLU A 144 -16.56 11.92 5.98
C GLU A 144 -17.32 11.47 7.23
N GLY A 145 -18.30 10.57 7.09
CA GLY A 145 -19.08 10.04 8.22
C GLY A 145 -18.33 9.10 9.16
N ALA A 146 -17.06 8.76 8.90
CA ALA A 146 -16.25 7.82 9.69
C ALA A 146 -14.98 8.44 10.30
N THR A 147 -14.79 9.76 10.14
CA THR A 147 -13.62 10.50 10.63
C THR A 147 -14.01 11.94 11.03
N ASP A 148 -13.01 12.71 11.47
CA ASP A 148 -13.13 14.14 11.68
C ASP A 148 -12.17 14.90 10.73
N PRO A 149 -12.45 16.19 10.45
CA PRO A 149 -11.65 16.96 9.49
C PRO A 149 -10.17 17.09 9.87
N GLU A 150 -9.83 17.05 11.16
CA GLU A 150 -8.44 17.20 11.60
C GLU A 150 -7.65 15.91 11.40
N SER A 151 -8.24 14.75 11.75
CA SER A 151 -7.67 13.44 11.45
C SER A 151 -7.49 13.24 9.95
N ALA A 152 -8.50 13.59 9.15
CA ALA A 152 -8.43 13.47 7.69
C ALA A 152 -7.35 14.37 7.07
N ARG A 153 -7.18 15.60 7.59
CA ARG A 153 -6.07 16.48 7.19
C ARG A 153 -4.71 15.87 7.50
N ARG A 154 -4.49 15.42 8.74
CA ARG A 154 -3.22 14.77 9.13
C ARG A 154 -2.90 13.53 8.27
N ALA A 155 -3.91 12.72 7.96
CA ALA A 155 -3.74 11.57 7.08
C ALA A 155 -3.37 11.98 5.65
N ARG A 156 -4.05 12.99 5.08
CA ARG A 156 -3.70 13.54 3.77
C ARG A 156 -2.28 14.10 3.78
N ASP A 157 -1.95 14.93 4.77
CA ASP A 157 -0.65 15.59 4.87
C ASP A 157 0.49 14.55 5.00
N PHE A 158 0.27 13.43 5.70
CA PHE A 158 1.21 12.32 5.72
C PHE A 158 1.41 11.67 4.34
N PHE A 159 0.34 11.36 3.61
CA PHE A 159 0.48 10.73 2.29
C PHE A 159 0.93 11.70 1.19
N GLU A 160 0.71 13.01 1.35
CA GLU A 160 1.39 14.03 0.54
C GLU A 160 2.90 14.03 0.81
N TRP A 161 3.31 13.90 2.07
CA TRP A 161 4.74 13.73 2.40
C TRP A 161 5.31 12.44 1.77
N VAL A 162 4.56 11.32 1.81
CA VAL A 162 4.98 10.07 1.18
C VAL A 162 5.27 10.26 -0.31
N LYS A 163 4.40 10.97 -1.04
CA LYS A 163 4.56 11.19 -2.48
C LYS A 163 5.61 12.21 -2.87
N ASN A 164 5.75 13.28 -2.08
CA ASN A 164 6.52 14.45 -2.49
C ASN A 164 7.92 14.51 -1.86
N GLU A 165 8.14 13.80 -0.74
CA GLU A 165 9.38 13.86 0.02
C GLU A 165 10.00 12.48 0.29
N TRP A 166 9.19 11.48 0.64
CA TRP A 166 9.69 10.13 0.93
C TRP A 166 10.02 9.32 -0.35
N ASP A 167 9.18 9.46 -1.38
CA ASP A 167 9.42 8.88 -2.70
C ASP A 167 10.71 9.41 -3.32
N GLU A 168 11.50 8.51 -3.91
CA GLU A 168 12.80 8.85 -4.51
C GLU A 168 12.96 8.14 -5.84
N LYS A 169 13.13 8.93 -6.91
CA LYS A 169 13.31 8.38 -8.24
C LYS A 169 14.63 7.64 -8.37
N GLY A 170 14.63 6.55 -9.15
CA GLY A 170 15.81 5.76 -9.44
C GLY A 170 16.21 4.76 -8.37
N ASP A 171 15.41 4.61 -7.31
CA ASP A 171 15.54 3.51 -6.36
C ASP A 171 14.61 2.32 -6.74
N ASN A 172 14.49 1.32 -5.86
CA ASN A 172 13.64 0.14 -6.08
C ASN A 172 12.24 0.25 -5.44
N VAL A 173 11.83 1.44 -5.01
CA VAL A 173 10.57 1.72 -4.33
C VAL A 173 9.74 2.67 -5.20
N PHE A 174 8.46 2.33 -5.40
CA PHE A 174 7.57 3.07 -6.28
C PHE A 174 6.24 3.32 -5.58
N ILE A 175 5.61 4.46 -5.84
CA ILE A 175 4.29 4.77 -5.30
C ILE A 175 3.17 4.34 -6.26
N PHE A 176 2.07 3.83 -5.70
CA PHE A 176 0.75 3.84 -6.32
C PHE A 176 -0.19 4.76 -5.54
N ASP A 177 -0.61 5.88 -6.13
CA ASP A 177 -1.43 6.89 -5.43
C ASP A 177 -2.92 6.54 -5.40
N PHE A 178 -3.25 5.45 -4.72
CA PHE A 178 -4.63 5.00 -4.51
C PHE A 178 -5.51 6.07 -3.86
N ARG A 179 -4.93 6.86 -2.94
CA ARG A 179 -5.64 7.92 -2.22
C ARG A 179 -6.14 9.01 -3.16
N GLU A 180 -5.38 9.38 -4.18
CA GLU A 180 -5.84 10.35 -5.18
C GLU A 180 -7.06 9.81 -5.92
N LEU A 181 -7.04 8.54 -6.34
CA LEU A 181 -8.15 7.91 -7.07
C LEU A 181 -9.46 7.91 -6.28
N GLU A 182 -9.40 7.62 -4.98
CA GLU A 182 -10.62 7.49 -4.17
C GLU A 182 -11.17 8.83 -3.68
N THR A 183 -10.35 9.89 -3.70
CA THR A 183 -10.68 11.21 -3.13
C THR A 183 -10.75 12.36 -4.12
N GLY A 184 -10.13 12.23 -5.30
CA GLY A 184 -9.93 13.32 -6.26
C GLY A 184 -9.19 14.52 -5.64
N GLY A 185 -8.16 14.25 -4.82
CA GLY A 185 -7.41 15.26 -4.07
C GLY A 185 -8.09 15.80 -2.81
N GLY A 186 -9.27 15.27 -2.47
CA GLY A 186 -10.05 15.66 -1.30
C GLY A 186 -9.52 15.11 0.04
N LEU A 187 -10.14 15.54 1.14
CA LEU A 187 -9.81 15.02 2.48
C LEU A 187 -10.34 13.61 2.70
N TYR A 188 -11.51 13.31 2.13
CA TYR A 188 -12.29 12.10 2.39
C TYR A 188 -12.42 11.24 1.14
N MET A 189 -12.63 9.95 1.35
CA MET A 189 -13.13 9.07 0.29
C MET A 189 -14.46 9.60 -0.23
N LEU A 190 -14.60 9.71 -1.55
CA LEU A 190 -15.85 10.15 -2.17
C LEU A 190 -16.95 9.11 -1.93
N ASP A 191 -18.16 9.57 -1.60
CA ASP A 191 -19.31 8.68 -1.37
C ASP A 191 -19.60 7.77 -2.57
N GLU A 192 -19.37 8.26 -3.80
CA GLU A 192 -19.56 7.46 -5.01
C GLU A 192 -18.52 6.34 -5.21
N ASN A 193 -17.40 6.41 -4.47
CA ASN A 193 -16.33 5.42 -4.46
C ASN A 193 -16.45 4.45 -3.27
N ALA A 194 -17.10 4.89 -2.19
CA ALA A 194 -17.28 4.14 -0.96
C ALA A 194 -18.46 3.17 -1.01
N ARG A 195 -18.43 2.15 -0.15
CA ARG A 195 -19.53 1.21 0.06
C ARG A 195 -20.74 1.90 0.71
N SER A 196 -20.49 2.82 1.63
CA SER A 196 -21.52 3.72 2.18
C SER A 196 -20.87 4.95 2.82
N SER A 197 -21.67 5.94 3.19
CA SER A 197 -21.21 7.16 3.90
C SER A 197 -20.58 6.91 5.28
N THR A 198 -20.60 5.68 5.78
CA THR A 198 -19.95 5.28 7.04
C THR A 198 -19.03 4.06 6.89
N ASP A 199 -18.88 3.53 5.67
CA ASP A 199 -18.07 2.36 5.36
C ASP A 199 -17.10 2.68 4.23
N SER A 200 -15.83 2.89 4.60
CA SER A 200 -14.73 3.31 3.70
C SER A 200 -14.12 2.15 2.90
N HIS A 201 -14.78 1.00 2.81
CA HIS A 201 -14.41 0.03 1.79
C HIS A 201 -14.78 0.56 0.40
N PRO A 202 -13.94 0.36 -0.64
CA PRO A 202 -14.32 0.54 -2.03
C PRO A 202 -15.61 -0.18 -2.38
N ASN A 203 -16.50 0.48 -3.12
CA ASN A 203 -17.61 -0.19 -3.76
C ASN A 203 -17.16 -0.92 -5.04
N GLU A 204 -18.05 -1.75 -5.59
CA GLU A 204 -17.75 -2.57 -6.76
C GLU A 204 -17.38 -1.73 -7.99
N ARG A 205 -18.09 -0.64 -8.25
CA ARG A 205 -17.82 0.24 -9.40
C ARG A 205 -16.42 0.82 -9.31
N PHE A 206 -16.07 1.44 -8.18
CA PHE A 206 -14.75 2.04 -8.00
C PHE A 206 -13.64 0.97 -8.02
N SER A 207 -13.90 -0.21 -7.45
CA SER A 207 -12.94 -1.32 -7.49
C SER A 207 -12.62 -1.77 -8.91
N ARG A 208 -13.63 -1.89 -9.78
CA ARG A 208 -13.46 -2.21 -11.20
C ARG A 208 -12.73 -1.11 -11.98
N THR A 209 -12.85 0.15 -11.55
CA THR A 209 -12.11 1.28 -12.13
C THR A 209 -10.64 1.29 -11.69
N ALA A 210 -10.36 1.05 -10.41
CA ALA A 210 -9.02 1.14 -9.84
C ALA A 210 -8.16 -0.11 -10.12
N ALA A 211 -8.76 -1.29 -10.28
CA ALA A 211 -8.04 -2.53 -10.60
C ALA A 211 -7.14 -2.42 -11.84
N PRO A 212 -7.61 -2.00 -13.03
CA PRO A 212 -6.73 -1.87 -14.20
C PRO A 212 -5.64 -0.81 -14.02
N LEU A 213 -5.88 0.25 -13.25
CA LEU A 213 -4.88 1.28 -12.95
C LEU A 213 -3.74 0.74 -12.08
N LEU A 214 -4.08 -0.03 -11.05
CA LEU A 214 -3.08 -0.77 -10.26
C LEU A 214 -2.25 -1.68 -11.15
N CYS A 215 -2.90 -2.45 -12.02
CA CYS A 215 -2.18 -3.42 -12.87
C CYS A 215 -1.27 -2.71 -13.88
N SER A 216 -1.75 -1.62 -14.49
CA SER A 216 -0.95 -0.74 -15.34
C SER A 216 0.30 -0.24 -14.61
N ARG A 217 0.13 0.26 -13.38
CA ARG A 217 1.23 0.73 -12.54
C ARG A 217 2.24 -0.39 -12.26
N VAL A 218 1.77 -1.59 -11.93
CA VAL A 218 2.65 -2.75 -11.70
C VAL A 218 3.43 -3.10 -12.98
N VAL A 219 2.78 -3.10 -14.15
CA VAL A 219 3.45 -3.38 -15.43
C VAL A 219 4.50 -2.32 -15.75
N ASP A 220 4.21 -1.03 -15.55
CA ASP A 220 5.19 0.04 -15.76
C ASP A 220 6.43 -0.15 -14.88
N VAL A 221 6.24 -0.50 -13.61
CA VAL A 221 7.35 -0.80 -12.69
C VAL A 221 8.12 -2.04 -13.16
N VAL A 222 7.43 -3.12 -13.53
CA VAL A 222 8.04 -4.36 -14.06
C VAL A 222 8.91 -4.05 -15.29
N GLU A 223 8.41 -3.21 -16.19
CA GLU A 223 9.03 -2.91 -17.49
C GLU A 223 10.02 -1.73 -17.44
N GLY A 224 10.31 -1.20 -16.25
CA GLY A 224 11.33 -0.17 -16.04
C GLY A 224 10.88 1.25 -16.35
N ARG A 225 9.56 1.49 -16.43
CA ARG A 225 8.94 2.81 -16.63
C ARG A 225 8.36 3.41 -15.33
N GLY A 226 8.67 2.82 -14.17
CA GLY A 226 8.12 3.23 -12.87
C GLY A 226 8.32 4.71 -12.51
N ASP A 227 9.38 5.35 -13.03
CA ASP A 227 9.70 6.76 -12.78
C ASP A 227 9.17 7.76 -13.82
N GLU A 228 8.66 7.23 -14.95
CA GLU A 228 8.24 8.01 -16.12
C GLU A 228 6.72 8.14 -16.24
N GLY A 229 5.97 7.14 -15.76
CA GLY A 229 4.51 7.09 -15.80
C GLY A 229 3.84 7.82 -14.63
N SER A 230 2.51 7.95 -14.72
CA SER A 230 1.72 8.45 -13.60
C SER A 230 1.79 7.48 -12.41
N ILE A 231 1.88 8.03 -11.19
CA ILE A 231 1.85 7.23 -9.96
C ILE A 231 0.46 6.68 -9.66
N ASP A 232 -0.59 7.12 -10.35
CA ASP A 232 -1.95 6.58 -10.24
C ASP A 232 -2.29 5.52 -11.31
N GLY A 233 -1.35 5.20 -12.20
CA GLY A 233 -1.52 4.18 -13.24
C GLY A 233 -2.29 4.61 -14.50
N SER A 234 -2.61 5.90 -14.63
CA SER A 234 -3.24 6.49 -15.84
C SER A 234 -2.29 6.80 -16.98
#